data_AF-A0A1H9DNN4-F1
#
_entry.id   AF-A0A1H9DNN4-F1
#
_cell.length_a   1.000
_cell.length_b   1.000
_cell.length_c   1.000
_cell.angle_alpha   90.00
_cell.angle_beta   90.00
_cell.angle_gamma   90.00
#
_symmetry.space_group_name_H-M   'P 1'
#
loop_
_entity.id
_entity.type
_entity.pdbx_description
1 polymer ?
#
loop_
_entity_poly.entity_id
_entity_poly.type
_entity_poly.pdbx_seq_one_letter_code
_entity_poly.pdbx_strand_id
1 'polypeptide(L)'
;MSTASELPEDFLSSGTTAPLLSVKDLSVTFPTDDGDVRAVRNVSFDLNPGDVLGIVGESGSGKSVSSMAIMGLLPKNAIVEGSIRYRGEELNGRTYKQMQPFRSKHISMIFQDPMTSLNPVYTVGWQLAETYRAHHDVSKKAAWAKAVEALELVGIPQPDRRAAQYPHEFSGGMRQRVVIAMAIINDPSVIIADEPTTALDVTVQAQILDTMLRLQAETDAAIVMITHDLGVVAGMVNRVQVMYGGTVVESGPVDDVFEQPRMPYTVGLLGSVPNPASLGKRLTPIKGAPPSLVNLPSGCSFSPRCPLVAEVCHEWEPELEEAGPNHTTRCHRWEHLATVDQPQRLFLHDEIGTVENPAVFAAARPDESLEVTAAHGSLVTDEEAK
;
A
#
# COMPACT_ATOMS: atom_id res chain seq x y z
N MET A 1 51.87 -18.50 -25.85
CA MET A 1 52.40 -18.96 -24.56
C MET A 1 51.86 -18.00 -23.50
N SER A 2 50.56 -17.97 -23.20
CA SER A 2 49.73 -18.94 -22.45
C SER A 2 50.35 -19.39 -21.13
N THR A 3 49.92 -18.76 -20.05
CA THR A 3 49.72 -19.36 -18.73
C THR A 3 48.46 -18.74 -18.14
N ALA A 4 47.32 -19.35 -18.46
CA ALA A 4 46.08 -19.18 -17.72
C ALA A 4 46.21 -19.99 -16.42
N SER A 5 46.01 -19.32 -15.29
CA SER A 5 45.88 -19.94 -13.98
C SER A 5 44.39 -20.22 -13.75
N GLU A 6 44.09 -21.50 -13.56
CA GLU A 6 42.76 -22.06 -13.29
C GLU A 6 42.14 -21.47 -12.02
N LEU A 7 40.84 -21.16 -12.09
CA LEU A 7 39.97 -21.01 -10.93
C LEU A 7 39.03 -22.23 -10.88
N PRO A 8 38.65 -22.74 -9.69
CA PRO A 8 38.06 -24.06 -9.55
C PRO A 8 36.62 -24.10 -10.05
N GLU A 9 36.31 -25.16 -10.81
CA GLU A 9 34.96 -25.60 -11.11
C GLU A 9 34.32 -26.18 -9.83
N ASP A 10 33.33 -25.50 -9.28
CA ASP A 10 32.28 -26.08 -8.43
C ASP A 10 31.14 -25.05 -8.25
N PHE A 11 30.33 -24.89 -9.31
CA PHE A 11 29.06 -24.16 -9.24
C PHE A 11 28.03 -24.82 -10.15
N LEU A 12 27.58 -26.01 -9.76
CA LEU A 12 26.34 -26.59 -10.29
C LEU A 12 25.54 -27.23 -9.15
N SER A 13 24.57 -26.48 -8.60
CA SER A 13 23.19 -26.95 -8.34
C SER A 13 22.43 -26.04 -7.35
N SER A 14 21.87 -24.94 -7.86
CA SER A 14 20.48 -24.49 -7.60
C SER A 14 20.30 -23.14 -8.30
N GLY A 15 19.56 -23.12 -9.40
CA GLY A 15 19.28 -21.89 -10.13
C GLY A 15 18.38 -20.98 -9.30
N THR A 16 18.98 -20.03 -8.59
CA THR A 16 18.27 -18.87 -8.04
C THR A 16 18.91 -17.65 -8.66
N THR A 17 18.31 -17.18 -9.75
CA THR A 17 18.60 -15.85 -10.29
C THR A 17 18.42 -14.86 -9.15
N ALA A 18 19.45 -14.05 -8.86
CA ALA A 18 19.36 -13.08 -7.76
C ALA A 18 18.12 -12.18 -7.94
N PRO A 19 17.41 -11.83 -6.86
CA PRO A 19 16.21 -11.02 -6.94
C PRO A 19 16.51 -9.67 -7.60
N LEU A 20 15.51 -9.13 -8.31
CA LEU A 20 15.61 -7.85 -8.98
C LEU A 20 15.73 -6.70 -7.98
N LEU A 21 14.91 -6.74 -6.92
CA LEU A 21 14.97 -5.86 -5.76
C LEU A 21 14.93 -6.72 -4.49
N SER A 22 15.84 -6.46 -3.55
CA SER A 22 15.89 -7.12 -2.24
C SER A 22 15.92 -6.07 -1.15
N VAL A 23 14.95 -6.11 -0.26
CA VAL A 23 14.86 -5.26 0.93
C VAL A 23 15.05 -6.16 2.14
N LYS A 24 16.03 -5.85 2.98
CA LYS A 24 16.35 -6.66 4.17
C LYS A 24 16.47 -5.77 5.40
N ASP A 25 15.69 -6.12 6.42
CA ASP A 25 15.66 -5.50 7.73
C ASP A 25 15.54 -3.98 7.67
N LEU A 26 14.74 -3.48 6.71
CA LEU A 26 14.53 -2.06 6.51
C LEU A 26 13.87 -1.46 7.75
N SER A 27 14.54 -0.50 8.36
CA SER A 27 14.02 0.29 9.47
C SER A 27 14.17 1.77 9.15
N VAL A 28 13.11 2.54 9.42
CA VAL A 28 13.09 3.99 9.17
C VAL A 28 12.60 4.69 10.42
N THR A 29 13.45 5.55 10.98
CA THR A 29 13.17 6.35 12.16
C THR A 29 13.23 7.83 11.83
N PHE A 30 12.24 8.60 12.27
CA PHE A 30 12.25 10.06 12.19
C PHE A 30 12.41 10.64 13.60
N PRO A 31 13.54 11.30 13.90
CA PRO A 31 13.68 12.08 15.13
C PRO A 31 12.72 13.26 15.08
N THR A 32 11.87 13.39 16.11
CA THR A 32 10.96 14.52 16.31
C THR A 32 11.08 15.07 17.73
N ASP A 33 10.55 16.27 17.98
CA ASP A 33 10.60 16.89 19.31
C ASP A 33 9.84 16.08 20.37
N ASP A 34 8.82 15.30 19.96
CA ASP A 34 8.02 14.42 20.82
C ASP A 34 8.64 13.02 20.99
N GLY A 35 9.79 12.76 20.36
CA GLY A 35 10.50 11.48 20.39
C GLY A 35 10.73 10.88 19.00
N ASP A 36 11.33 9.69 18.97
CA ASP A 36 11.64 8.98 17.72
C ASP A 36 10.38 8.28 17.18
N VAL A 37 9.96 8.66 15.97
CA VAL A 37 8.89 7.97 15.23
C VAL A 37 9.50 6.81 14.47
N ARG A 38 9.28 5.58 14.94
CA ARG A 38 9.73 4.35 14.24
C ARG A 38 8.71 3.93 13.19
N ALA A 39 8.76 4.59 12.04
CA ALA A 39 7.76 4.45 10.98
C ALA A 39 7.82 3.10 10.25
N VAL A 40 9.01 2.51 10.13
CA VAL A 40 9.23 1.18 9.54
C VAL A 40 10.18 0.41 10.45
N ARG A 41 9.87 -0.86 10.72
CA ARG A 41 10.58 -1.72 11.67
C ARG A 41 10.83 -3.10 11.05
N ASN A 42 12.08 -3.35 10.66
CA ASN A 42 12.58 -4.64 10.16
C ASN A 42 11.73 -5.24 9.03
N VAL A 43 11.41 -4.44 8.01
CA VAL A 43 10.65 -4.91 6.83
C VAL A 43 11.60 -5.59 5.85
N SER A 44 11.23 -6.79 5.41
CA SER A 44 12.01 -7.59 4.47
C SER A 44 11.13 -8.18 3.36
N PHE A 45 11.61 -8.12 2.13
CA PHE A 45 11.04 -8.82 0.98
C PHE A 45 12.01 -8.87 -0.18
N ASP A 46 11.87 -9.93 -0.98
CA ASP A 46 12.53 -10.05 -2.28
C ASP A 46 11.49 -9.95 -3.40
N LEU A 47 11.88 -9.32 -4.51
CA LEU A 47 11.06 -9.12 -5.69
C LEU A 47 11.83 -9.62 -6.91
N ASN A 48 11.28 -10.62 -7.59
CA ASN A 48 11.82 -11.19 -8.81
C ASN A 48 11.22 -10.53 -10.06
N PRO A 49 11.83 -10.70 -11.25
CA PRO A 49 11.20 -10.29 -12.50
C PRO A 49 9.79 -10.87 -12.64
N GLY A 50 8.86 -10.05 -13.12
CA GLY A 50 7.44 -10.42 -13.23
C GLY A 50 6.68 -10.54 -11.90
N ASP A 51 7.29 -10.41 -10.72
CA ASP A 51 6.53 -10.48 -9.46
C ASP A 51 5.63 -9.25 -9.31
N VAL A 52 4.38 -9.48 -8.85
CA VAL A 52 3.51 -8.41 -8.35
C VAL A 52 3.29 -8.61 -6.85
N LEU A 53 3.89 -7.72 -6.05
CA LEU A 53 3.79 -7.70 -4.59
C LEU A 53 2.81 -6.60 -4.15
N GLY A 54 1.75 -6.99 -3.43
CA GLY A 54 0.88 -6.07 -2.72
C GLY A 54 1.41 -5.74 -1.33
N ILE A 55 1.50 -4.47 -0.96
CA ILE A 55 1.76 -4.02 0.41
C ILE A 55 0.51 -3.28 0.89
N VAL A 56 -0.17 -3.84 1.89
CA VAL A 56 -1.47 -3.37 2.38
C VAL A 56 -1.47 -3.03 3.86
N GLY A 57 -2.43 -2.23 4.29
CA GLY A 57 -2.62 -1.87 5.70
C GLY A 57 -3.26 -0.51 5.87
N GLU A 58 -3.67 -0.18 7.09
CA GLU A 58 -4.25 1.12 7.46
C GLU A 58 -3.27 2.28 7.19
N SER A 59 -3.80 3.50 7.08
CA SER A 59 -2.96 4.70 6.97
C SER A 59 -1.99 4.80 8.16
N GLY A 60 -0.75 5.23 7.89
CA GLY A 60 0.30 5.31 8.92
C GLY A 60 0.98 3.98 9.26
N SER A 61 0.69 2.86 8.56
CA SER A 61 1.35 1.58 8.84
C SER A 61 2.81 1.45 8.35
N GLY A 62 3.34 2.45 7.64
CA GLY A 62 4.73 2.46 7.14
C GLY A 62 4.92 2.15 5.65
N LYS A 63 3.84 1.91 4.89
CA LYS A 63 3.88 1.51 3.47
C LYS A 63 4.58 2.55 2.58
N SER A 64 4.09 3.79 2.57
CA SER A 64 4.66 4.88 1.76
C SER A 64 6.05 5.31 2.24
N VAL A 65 6.36 5.11 3.53
CA VAL A 65 7.72 5.34 4.05
C VAL A 65 8.68 4.28 3.48
N SER A 66 8.22 3.04 3.34
CA SER A 66 9.02 1.95 2.75
C SER A 66 9.31 2.19 1.27
N SER A 67 8.33 2.63 0.47
CA SER A 67 8.55 3.01 -0.94
C SER A 67 9.50 4.18 -1.09
N MET A 68 9.31 5.24 -0.29
CA MET A 68 10.20 6.41 -0.31
C MET A 68 11.63 6.06 0.12
N ALA A 69 11.82 5.11 1.04
CA ALA A 69 13.12 4.61 1.44
C ALA A 69 13.84 3.94 0.26
N ILE A 70 13.15 3.05 -0.46
CA ILE A 70 13.68 2.38 -1.66
C ILE A 70 14.12 3.39 -2.72
N MET A 71 13.33 4.45 -2.91
CA MET A 71 13.65 5.50 -3.87
C MET A 71 14.69 6.51 -3.36
N GLY A 72 15.09 6.46 -2.09
CA GLY A 72 15.97 7.45 -1.46
C GLY A 72 15.38 8.87 -1.45
N LEU A 73 14.05 8.97 -1.29
CA LEU A 73 13.28 10.22 -1.32
C LEU A 73 12.83 10.70 0.07
N LEU A 74 13.24 9.99 1.12
CA LEU A 74 12.97 10.40 2.50
C LEU A 74 13.63 11.75 2.84
N PRO A 75 13.03 12.54 3.75
CA PRO A 75 13.61 13.78 4.22
C PRO A 75 14.95 13.53 4.94
N LYS A 76 15.81 14.56 4.98
CA LYS A 76 17.20 14.43 5.46
C LYS A 76 17.33 14.03 6.93
N ASN A 77 16.31 14.25 7.74
CA ASN A 77 16.30 13.86 9.15
C ASN A 77 15.94 12.37 9.34
N ALA A 78 15.47 11.67 8.31
CA ALA A 78 15.19 10.25 8.40
C ALA A 78 16.48 9.44 8.56
N ILE A 79 16.46 8.51 9.52
CA ILE A 79 17.51 7.52 9.73
C ILE A 79 17.03 6.23 9.09
N VAL A 80 17.77 5.73 8.10
CA VAL A 80 17.44 4.52 7.33
C VAL A 80 18.47 3.45 7.61
N GLU A 81 18.03 2.34 8.18
CA GLU A 81 18.83 1.17 8.52
C GLU A 81 18.37 -0.05 7.70
N GLY A 82 19.22 -1.08 7.62
CA GLY A 82 19.01 -2.23 6.74
C GLY A 82 19.61 -2.06 5.35
N SER A 83 19.22 -2.94 4.44
CA SER A 83 19.79 -3.06 3.09
C SER A 83 18.70 -3.00 2.03
N ILE A 84 18.94 -2.23 0.96
CA ILE A 84 18.06 -2.12 -0.21
C ILE A 84 18.93 -2.35 -1.43
N ARG A 85 18.80 -3.50 -2.09
CA ARG A 85 19.64 -3.90 -3.21
C ARG A 85 18.85 -4.03 -4.49
N TYR A 86 19.32 -3.40 -5.56
CA TYR A 86 18.82 -3.62 -6.91
C TYR A 86 19.84 -4.44 -7.70
N ARG A 87 19.45 -5.63 -8.17
CA ARG A 87 20.35 -6.59 -8.85
C ARG A 87 21.68 -6.81 -8.10
N GLY A 88 21.59 -6.90 -6.77
CA GLY A 88 22.73 -7.07 -5.85
C GLY A 88 23.48 -5.79 -5.48
N GLU A 89 23.25 -4.67 -6.18
CA GLU A 89 23.89 -3.38 -5.90
C GLU A 89 23.14 -2.63 -4.78
N GLU A 90 23.85 -2.31 -3.70
CA GLU A 90 23.30 -1.57 -2.55
C GLU A 90 22.93 -0.14 -2.93
N LEU A 91 21.71 0.26 -2.58
CA LEU A 91 21.14 1.59 -2.81
C LEU A 91 21.12 2.44 -1.54
N ASN A 92 21.01 1.83 -0.35
CA ASN A 92 20.99 2.58 0.91
C ASN A 92 22.31 3.35 1.10
N GLY A 93 22.23 4.56 1.64
CA GLY A 93 23.38 5.45 1.86
C GLY A 93 23.92 6.17 0.62
N ARG A 94 23.33 5.95 -0.57
CA ARG A 94 23.74 6.69 -1.79
C ARG A 94 23.33 8.15 -1.73
N THR A 95 24.20 9.01 -2.28
CA THR A 95 23.86 10.41 -2.52
C THR A 95 22.81 10.55 -3.61
N TYR A 96 22.13 11.70 -3.66
CA TYR A 96 21.14 12.01 -4.69
C TYR A 96 21.67 11.77 -6.12
N LYS A 97 22.90 12.19 -6.41
CA LYS A 97 23.54 12.02 -7.73
C LYS A 97 23.82 10.55 -8.05
N GLN A 98 24.18 9.75 -7.06
CA GLN A 98 24.40 8.31 -7.23
C GLN A 98 23.10 7.52 -7.41
N MET A 99 21.95 8.06 -6.97
CA MET A 99 20.64 7.46 -7.19
C MET A 99 20.04 7.78 -8.56
N GLN A 100 20.46 8.87 -9.22
CA GLN A 100 19.91 9.30 -10.52
C GLN A 100 19.93 8.21 -11.61
N PRO A 101 20.98 7.37 -11.76
CA PRO A 101 20.98 6.30 -12.76
C PRO A 101 19.95 5.19 -12.51
N PHE A 102 19.52 4.99 -11.26
CA PHE A 102 18.54 3.97 -10.89
C PHE A 102 17.11 4.49 -11.05
N ARG A 103 16.88 5.73 -10.60
CA ARG A 103 15.57 6.36 -10.66
C ARG A 103 15.12 6.54 -12.10
N SER A 104 13.84 6.28 -12.36
CA SER A 104 13.18 6.37 -13.65
C SER A 104 13.65 5.34 -14.67
N LYS A 105 14.95 5.09 -14.81
CA LYS A 105 15.52 4.15 -15.77
C LYS A 105 15.41 2.67 -15.35
N HIS A 106 15.56 2.37 -14.06
CA HIS A 106 15.57 1.00 -13.56
C HIS A 106 14.46 0.74 -12.54
N ILE A 107 14.19 1.75 -11.70
CA ILE A 107 13.15 1.76 -10.68
C ILE A 107 12.34 3.04 -10.87
N SER A 108 11.07 2.91 -11.19
CA SER A 108 10.14 4.02 -11.32
C SER A 108 9.13 4.03 -10.18
N MET A 109 8.52 5.18 -9.95
CA MET A 109 7.51 5.37 -8.92
C MET A 109 6.30 6.10 -9.48
N ILE A 110 5.11 5.59 -9.17
CA ILE A 110 3.82 6.27 -9.36
C ILE A 110 3.43 6.79 -7.98
N PHE A 111 3.38 8.11 -7.82
CA PHE A 111 3.02 8.76 -6.56
C PHE A 111 1.50 8.80 -6.34
N GLN A 112 1.10 8.94 -5.08
CA GLN A 112 -0.29 8.91 -4.60
C GLN A 112 -1.21 9.97 -5.23
N ASP A 113 -0.69 11.15 -5.61
CA ASP A 113 -1.50 12.20 -6.22
C ASP A 113 -0.99 12.61 -7.62
N PRO A 114 -1.71 12.27 -8.72
CA PRO A 114 -1.35 12.68 -10.07
C PRO A 114 -1.39 14.20 -10.28
N MET A 115 -2.21 14.94 -9.51
CA MET A 115 -2.33 16.39 -9.62
C MET A 115 -1.06 17.12 -9.22
N THR A 116 -0.35 16.58 -8.23
CA THR A 116 0.94 17.13 -7.80
C THR A 116 2.09 16.72 -8.70
N SER A 117 1.90 15.63 -9.47
CA SER A 117 2.95 15.05 -10.32
C SER A 117 3.09 15.76 -11.67
N LEU A 118 2.03 16.35 -12.21
CA LEU A 118 2.05 17.03 -13.50
C LEU A 118 2.15 18.55 -13.34
N ASN A 119 3.14 19.15 -14.02
CA ASN A 119 3.27 20.60 -14.06
C ASN A 119 2.20 21.20 -14.99
N PRO A 120 1.32 22.09 -14.49
CA PRO A 120 0.18 22.60 -15.25
C PRO A 120 0.55 23.56 -16.38
N VAL A 121 1.79 24.10 -16.40
CA VAL A 121 2.24 25.06 -17.42
C VAL A 121 2.96 24.42 -18.60
N TYR A 122 3.15 23.10 -18.59
CA TYR A 122 3.73 22.36 -19.71
C TYR A 122 2.71 21.37 -20.29
N THR A 123 2.80 21.11 -21.59
CA THR A 123 1.96 20.10 -22.24
C THR A 123 2.35 18.70 -21.77
N VAL A 124 1.40 17.77 -21.84
CA VAL A 124 1.58 16.37 -21.45
C VAL A 124 2.73 15.72 -22.23
N GLY A 125 2.74 15.89 -23.54
CA GLY A 125 3.78 15.34 -24.41
C GLY A 125 5.16 15.92 -24.14
N TRP A 126 5.25 17.20 -23.77
CA TRP A 126 6.52 17.83 -23.39
C TRP A 126 7.09 17.20 -22.12
N GLN A 127 6.26 16.99 -21.09
CA GLN A 127 6.70 16.42 -19.80
C GLN A 127 7.18 14.97 -19.96
N LEU A 128 6.48 14.18 -20.76
CA LEU A 128 6.90 12.82 -21.11
C LEU A 128 8.21 12.83 -21.92
N ALA A 129 8.29 13.65 -22.96
CA ALA A 129 9.50 13.75 -23.79
C ALA A 129 10.72 14.21 -22.97
N GLU A 130 10.54 15.13 -22.01
CA GLU A 130 11.62 15.57 -21.13
C GLU A 130 12.07 14.46 -20.18
N THR A 131 11.13 13.69 -19.63
CA THR A 131 11.44 12.52 -18.79
C THR A 131 12.30 11.50 -19.53
N TYR A 132 12.01 11.25 -20.81
CA TYR A 132 12.83 10.38 -21.65
C TYR A 132 14.21 10.99 -21.94
N ARG A 133 14.27 12.26 -22.32
CA ARG A 133 15.54 12.96 -22.62
C ARG A 133 16.47 13.10 -21.42
N ALA A 134 15.93 13.09 -20.20
CA ALA A 134 16.74 13.13 -18.99
C ALA A 134 17.65 11.89 -18.83
N HIS A 135 17.29 10.76 -19.47
CA HIS A 135 18.00 9.50 -19.35
C HIS A 135 18.55 8.96 -20.68
N HIS A 136 18.21 9.60 -21.81
CA HIS A 136 18.57 9.17 -23.15
C HIS A 136 19.08 10.34 -24.01
N ASP A 137 20.20 10.12 -24.72
CA ASP A 137 20.74 11.09 -25.67
C ASP A 137 20.01 10.99 -27.02
N VAL A 138 18.86 11.66 -27.10
CA VAL A 138 17.97 11.62 -28.28
C VAL A 138 17.49 13.01 -28.69
N SER A 139 17.16 13.14 -29.98
CA SER A 139 16.58 14.37 -30.51
C SER A 139 15.19 14.66 -29.91
N LYS A 140 14.80 15.93 -29.87
CA LYS A 140 13.44 16.35 -29.45
C LYS A 140 12.33 15.64 -30.22
N LYS A 141 12.55 15.38 -31.52
CA LYS A 141 11.59 14.68 -32.38
C LYS A 141 11.42 13.22 -31.96
N ALA A 142 12.53 12.53 -31.67
CA ALA A 142 12.48 11.15 -31.21
C ALA A 142 11.82 11.03 -29.82
N ALA A 143 12.15 11.94 -28.90
CA ALA A 143 11.52 11.99 -27.59
C ALA A 143 10.01 12.28 -27.63
N TRP A 144 9.57 13.17 -28.54
CA TRP A 144 8.15 13.42 -28.76
C TRP A 144 7.43 12.18 -29.31
N ALA A 145 8.06 11.45 -30.24
CA ALA A 145 7.49 10.20 -30.75
C ALA A 145 7.34 9.15 -29.63
N LYS A 146 8.36 9.00 -28.76
CA LYS A 146 8.26 8.12 -27.59
C LYS A 146 7.19 8.56 -26.60
N ALA A 147 6.98 9.87 -26.42
CA ALA A 147 5.90 10.39 -25.59
C ALA A 147 4.51 10.02 -26.13
N VAL A 148 4.31 10.10 -27.46
CA VAL A 148 3.06 9.67 -28.11
C VAL A 148 2.86 8.15 -27.96
N GLU A 149 3.90 7.36 -28.19
CA GLU A 149 3.89 5.90 -27.99
C GLU A 149 3.52 5.53 -26.55
N ALA A 150 4.09 6.22 -25.56
CA ALA A 150 3.77 5.99 -24.15
C ALA A 150 2.30 6.32 -23.82
N LEU A 151 1.74 7.39 -24.41
CA LEU A 151 0.32 7.73 -24.27
C LEU A 151 -0.59 6.68 -24.91
N GLU A 152 -0.20 6.16 -26.08
CA GLU A 152 -0.92 5.07 -26.74
C GLU A 152 -0.92 3.82 -25.87
N LEU A 153 0.24 3.46 -25.34
CA LEU A 153 0.44 2.27 -24.52
C LEU A 153 -0.43 2.27 -23.25
N VAL A 154 -0.64 3.44 -22.63
CA VAL A 154 -1.54 3.57 -21.47
C VAL A 154 -3.01 3.81 -21.87
N GLY A 155 -3.36 3.72 -23.16
CA GLY A 155 -4.73 3.79 -23.65
C GLY A 155 -5.32 5.20 -23.75
N ILE A 156 -4.50 6.25 -23.93
CA ILE A 156 -5.01 7.60 -24.19
C ILE A 156 -5.49 7.68 -25.66
N PRO A 157 -6.76 8.03 -25.91
CA PRO A 157 -7.30 8.11 -27.27
C PRO A 157 -6.73 9.31 -28.02
N GLN A 158 -6.40 9.13 -29.30
CA GLN A 158 -5.78 10.17 -30.15
C GLN A 158 -4.48 10.73 -29.53
N PRO A 159 -3.49 9.88 -29.22
CA PRO A 159 -2.32 10.25 -28.43
C PRO A 159 -1.54 11.41 -29.08
N ASP A 160 -1.43 11.46 -30.41
CA ASP A 160 -0.81 12.56 -31.16
C ASP A 160 -1.39 13.93 -30.82
N ARG A 161 -2.73 14.01 -30.77
CA ARG A 161 -3.45 15.25 -30.46
C ARG A 161 -3.38 15.56 -28.98
N ARG A 162 -3.55 14.54 -28.14
CA ARG A 162 -3.58 14.65 -26.68
C ARG A 162 -2.23 15.05 -26.10
N ALA A 163 -1.11 14.67 -26.73
CA ALA A 163 0.24 15.07 -26.34
C ALA A 163 0.43 16.60 -26.34
N ALA A 164 -0.27 17.33 -27.22
CA ALA A 164 -0.19 18.79 -27.29
C ALA A 164 -1.05 19.52 -26.25
N GLN A 165 -1.86 18.80 -25.47
CA GLN A 165 -2.74 19.38 -24.46
C GLN A 165 -2.03 19.54 -23.11
N TYR A 166 -2.58 20.41 -22.28
CA TYR A 166 -2.15 20.63 -20.91
C TYR A 166 -2.87 19.68 -19.93
N PRO A 167 -2.30 19.43 -18.74
CA PRO A 167 -2.91 18.57 -17.73
C PRO A 167 -4.35 18.97 -17.38
N HIS A 168 -4.66 20.27 -17.32
CA HIS A 168 -5.99 20.76 -16.97
C HIS A 168 -7.08 20.41 -18.00
N GLU A 169 -6.71 20.02 -19.22
CA GLU A 169 -7.62 19.56 -20.27
C GLU A 169 -7.95 18.05 -20.18
N PHE A 170 -7.30 17.31 -19.28
CA PHE A 170 -7.49 15.87 -19.07
C PHE A 170 -8.47 15.60 -17.92
N SER A 171 -9.21 14.48 -18.00
CA SER A 171 -9.95 13.94 -16.86
C SER A 171 -8.99 13.38 -15.80
N GLY A 172 -9.47 13.13 -14.57
CA GLY A 172 -8.66 12.53 -13.51
C GLY A 172 -8.01 11.19 -13.94
N GLY A 173 -8.80 10.28 -14.51
CA GLY A 173 -8.28 9.01 -15.02
C GLY A 173 -7.28 9.17 -16.17
N MET A 174 -7.49 10.14 -17.07
CA MET A 174 -6.50 10.43 -18.11
C MET A 174 -5.19 10.98 -17.52
N ARG A 175 -5.25 11.84 -16.50
CA ARG A 175 -4.04 12.32 -15.80
C ARG A 175 -3.31 11.17 -15.12
N GLN A 176 -4.02 10.23 -14.51
CA GLN A 176 -3.41 9.04 -13.91
C GLN A 176 -2.68 8.19 -14.97
N ARG A 177 -3.32 7.96 -16.13
CA ARG A 177 -2.68 7.26 -17.26
C ARG A 177 -1.40 7.98 -17.72
N VAL A 178 -1.39 9.32 -17.75
CA VAL A 178 -0.17 10.08 -18.07
C VAL A 178 0.94 9.87 -17.05
N VAL A 179 0.62 9.84 -15.74
CA VAL A 179 1.61 9.57 -14.70
C VAL A 179 2.17 8.15 -14.82
N ILE A 180 1.33 7.17 -15.16
CA ILE A 180 1.78 5.81 -15.47
C ILE A 180 2.67 5.80 -16.70
N ALA A 181 2.29 6.49 -17.78
CA ALA A 181 3.11 6.63 -18.98
C ALA A 181 4.48 7.21 -18.67
N MET A 182 4.54 8.21 -17.78
CA MET A 182 5.79 8.82 -17.32
C MET A 182 6.64 7.85 -16.51
N ALA A 183 6.02 7.01 -15.68
CA ALA A 183 6.73 6.00 -14.90
C ALA A 183 7.31 4.88 -15.77
N ILE A 184 6.67 4.52 -16.89
CA ILE A 184 7.11 3.41 -17.75
C ILE A 184 7.94 3.85 -18.97
N ILE A 185 8.02 5.13 -19.29
CA ILE A 185 8.60 5.62 -20.55
C ILE A 185 10.06 5.19 -20.80
N ASN A 186 10.80 4.93 -19.72
CA ASN A 186 12.19 4.49 -19.75
C ASN A 186 12.35 2.97 -19.61
N ASP A 187 11.27 2.21 -19.76
CA ASP A 187 11.21 0.75 -19.68
C ASP A 187 11.84 0.21 -18.37
N PRO A 188 11.35 0.66 -17.19
CA PRO A 188 11.93 0.28 -15.90
C PRO A 188 11.67 -1.19 -15.60
N SER A 189 12.62 -1.82 -14.92
CA SER A 189 12.46 -3.20 -14.46
C SER A 189 11.63 -3.33 -13.18
N VAL A 190 11.54 -2.25 -12.37
CA VAL A 190 10.75 -2.22 -11.13
C VAL A 190 9.84 -1.00 -11.16
N ILE A 191 8.55 -1.19 -10.86
CA ILE A 191 7.57 -0.13 -10.73
C ILE A 191 7.02 -0.15 -9.30
N ILE A 192 7.17 0.95 -8.57
CA ILE A 192 6.58 1.12 -7.25
C ILE A 192 5.35 2.01 -7.40
N ALA A 193 4.17 1.49 -7.08
CA ALA A 193 2.92 2.21 -7.21
C ALA A 193 2.33 2.48 -5.83
N ASP A 194 2.42 3.73 -5.37
CA ASP A 194 1.92 4.16 -4.07
C ASP A 194 0.53 4.75 -4.23
N GLU A 195 -0.49 3.97 -3.87
CA GLU A 195 -1.90 4.34 -4.00
C GLU A 195 -2.29 4.84 -5.41
N PRO A 196 -1.99 4.06 -6.48
CA PRO A 196 -2.11 4.50 -7.88
C PRO A 196 -3.55 4.74 -8.35
N THR A 197 -4.53 4.46 -7.51
CA THR A 197 -5.97 4.52 -7.81
C THR A 197 -6.74 5.44 -6.86
N THR A 198 -6.05 6.07 -5.90
CA THR A 198 -6.70 6.99 -4.96
C THR A 198 -7.35 8.16 -5.71
N ALA A 199 -8.50 8.62 -5.20
CA ALA A 199 -9.30 9.72 -5.77
C ALA A 199 -9.87 9.48 -7.19
N LEU A 200 -9.93 8.24 -7.66
CA LEU A 200 -10.59 7.84 -8.91
C LEU A 200 -11.88 7.05 -8.64
N ASP A 201 -12.83 7.09 -9.57
CA ASP A 201 -14.02 6.23 -9.50
C ASP A 201 -13.66 4.76 -9.74
N VAL A 202 -14.42 3.85 -9.15
CA VAL A 202 -14.15 2.39 -9.15
C VAL A 202 -13.97 1.83 -10.57
N THR A 203 -14.68 2.37 -11.57
CA THR A 203 -14.55 1.90 -12.95
C THR A 203 -13.19 2.30 -13.54
N VAL A 204 -12.78 3.55 -13.33
CA VAL A 204 -11.45 4.03 -13.75
C VAL A 204 -10.35 3.30 -12.98
N GLN A 205 -10.49 3.07 -11.68
CA GLN A 205 -9.51 2.31 -10.89
C GLN A 205 -9.22 0.95 -11.53
N ALA A 206 -10.26 0.16 -11.81
CA ALA A 206 -10.13 -1.15 -12.43
C ALA A 206 -9.40 -1.07 -13.79
N GLN A 207 -9.73 -0.09 -14.62
CA GLN A 207 -9.05 0.09 -15.91
C GLN A 207 -7.58 0.51 -15.78
N ILE A 208 -7.24 1.32 -14.77
CA ILE A 208 -5.86 1.72 -14.48
C ILE A 208 -5.04 0.50 -14.08
N LEU A 209 -5.58 -0.31 -13.19
CA LEU A 209 -4.90 -1.49 -12.67
C LEU A 209 -4.73 -2.56 -13.76
N ASP A 210 -5.75 -2.80 -14.59
CA ASP A 210 -5.65 -3.67 -15.78
C ASP A 210 -4.54 -3.20 -16.74
N THR A 211 -4.44 -1.89 -16.95
CA THR A 211 -3.36 -1.30 -17.75
C THR A 211 -1.99 -1.63 -17.16
N MET A 212 -1.82 -1.51 -15.83
CA MET A 212 -0.56 -1.83 -15.16
C MET A 212 -0.19 -3.31 -15.24
N LEU A 213 -1.15 -4.22 -15.08
CA LEU A 213 -0.90 -5.67 -15.19
C LEU A 213 -0.54 -6.07 -16.62
N ARG A 214 -1.22 -5.52 -17.61
CA ARG A 214 -0.86 -5.73 -19.02
C ARG A 214 0.55 -5.23 -19.31
N LEU A 215 0.91 -4.06 -18.79
CA LEU A 215 2.26 -3.50 -18.93
C LEU A 215 3.33 -4.38 -18.27
N GLN A 216 3.05 -4.91 -17.08
CA GLN A 216 3.94 -5.87 -16.42
C GLN A 216 4.12 -7.13 -17.28
N ALA A 217 3.04 -7.69 -17.82
CA ALA A 217 3.11 -8.89 -18.65
C ALA A 217 3.87 -8.66 -19.97
N GLU A 218 3.79 -7.46 -20.54
CA GLU A 218 4.51 -7.10 -21.77
C GLU A 218 6.00 -6.80 -21.54
N THR A 219 6.38 -6.33 -20.35
CA THR A 219 7.74 -5.83 -20.05
C THR A 219 8.55 -6.70 -19.09
N ASP A 220 7.94 -7.71 -18.47
CA ASP A 220 8.52 -8.52 -17.39
C ASP A 220 8.97 -7.68 -16.17
N ALA A 221 8.42 -6.46 -16.05
CA ALA A 221 8.72 -5.56 -14.95
C ALA A 221 8.09 -6.07 -13.65
N ALA A 222 8.81 -5.99 -12.55
CA ALA A 222 8.25 -6.30 -11.24
C ALA A 222 7.48 -5.10 -10.67
N ILE A 223 6.37 -5.35 -9.99
CA ILE A 223 5.51 -4.32 -9.42
C ILE A 223 5.44 -4.46 -7.90
N VAL A 224 5.65 -3.35 -7.19
CA VAL A 224 5.25 -3.19 -5.77
C VAL A 224 4.03 -2.29 -5.75
N MET A 225 2.86 -2.86 -5.44
CA MET A 225 1.60 -2.13 -5.34
C MET A 225 1.29 -1.86 -3.87
N ILE A 226 1.34 -0.59 -3.48
CA ILE A 226 0.97 -0.12 -2.15
C ILE A 226 -0.45 0.42 -2.20
N THR A 227 -1.31 -0.07 -1.33
CA THR A 227 -2.69 0.41 -1.22
C THR A 227 -3.24 0.15 0.18
N HIS A 228 -4.29 0.87 0.55
CA HIS A 228 -5.09 0.56 1.73
C HIS A 228 -6.35 -0.25 1.40
N ASP A 229 -6.66 -0.45 0.12
CA ASP A 229 -7.82 -1.20 -0.36
C ASP A 229 -7.44 -2.66 -0.68
N LEU A 230 -7.85 -3.58 0.19
CA LEU A 230 -7.62 -5.01 -0.01
C LEU A 230 -8.46 -5.60 -1.15
N GLY A 231 -9.61 -4.99 -1.49
CA GLY A 231 -10.45 -5.43 -2.61
C GLY A 231 -9.76 -5.24 -3.96
N VAL A 232 -8.96 -4.18 -4.10
CA VAL A 232 -8.11 -3.95 -5.27
C VAL A 232 -7.02 -5.03 -5.39
N VAL A 233 -6.42 -5.44 -4.27
CA VAL A 233 -5.25 -6.36 -4.27
C VAL A 233 -5.62 -7.80 -4.60
N ALA A 234 -6.82 -8.26 -4.22
CA ALA A 234 -7.25 -9.65 -4.32
C ALA A 234 -7.11 -10.28 -5.71
N GLY A 235 -7.27 -9.50 -6.78
CA GLY A 235 -7.21 -10.00 -8.17
C GLY A 235 -5.95 -9.60 -8.93
N MET A 236 -4.97 -8.96 -8.27
CA MET A 236 -3.94 -8.19 -8.98
C MET A 236 -2.51 -8.53 -8.57
N VAL A 237 -2.32 -9.16 -7.42
CA VAL A 237 -0.97 -9.45 -6.91
C VAL A 237 -0.78 -10.94 -6.76
N ASN A 238 0.46 -11.41 -6.91
CA ASN A 238 0.79 -12.81 -6.64
C ASN A 238 0.95 -13.06 -5.14
N ARG A 239 1.53 -12.08 -4.44
CA ARG A 239 1.85 -12.15 -3.00
C ARG A 239 1.44 -10.85 -2.34
N VAL A 240 1.02 -10.94 -1.08
CA VAL A 240 0.67 -9.77 -0.26
C VAL A 240 1.52 -9.71 1.01
N GLN A 241 1.80 -8.49 1.47
CA GLN A 241 2.35 -8.14 2.77
C GLN A 241 1.39 -7.19 3.48
N VAL A 242 0.83 -7.64 4.58
CA VAL A 242 -0.01 -6.83 5.46
C VAL A 242 0.90 -6.15 6.48
N MET A 243 0.86 -4.82 6.52
CA MET A 243 1.64 -3.99 7.44
C MET A 243 0.77 -3.36 8.51
N TYR A 244 1.26 -3.37 9.75
CA TYR A 244 0.67 -2.69 10.89
C TYR A 244 1.75 -2.18 11.84
N GLY A 245 1.59 -0.96 12.38
CA GLY A 245 2.53 -0.42 13.36
C GLY A 245 4.00 -0.43 12.89
N GLY A 246 4.24 -0.18 11.60
CA GLY A 246 5.57 -0.15 10.99
C GLY A 246 6.19 -1.51 10.67
N THR A 247 5.54 -2.64 10.97
CA THR A 247 6.06 -3.98 10.66
C THR A 247 5.15 -4.73 9.69
N VAL A 248 5.71 -5.70 8.97
CA VAL A 248 4.92 -6.79 8.36
C VAL A 248 4.34 -7.64 9.48
N VAL A 249 3.03 -7.86 9.44
CA VAL A 249 2.28 -8.71 10.38
C VAL A 249 1.75 -9.99 9.75
N GLU A 250 1.64 -10.02 8.43
CA GLU A 250 1.30 -11.23 7.68
C GLU A 250 1.81 -11.11 6.25
N SER A 251 2.33 -12.20 5.68
CA SER A 251 2.75 -12.23 4.29
C SER A 251 2.57 -13.61 3.69
N GLY A 252 2.10 -13.69 2.45
CA GLY A 252 1.99 -14.94 1.72
C GLY A 252 1.31 -14.78 0.37
N PRO A 253 1.09 -15.87 -0.37
CA PRO A 253 0.27 -15.86 -1.57
C PRO A 253 -1.07 -15.16 -1.30
N VAL A 254 -1.56 -14.38 -2.26
CA VAL A 254 -2.77 -13.57 -2.05
C VAL A 254 -3.96 -14.43 -1.64
N ASP A 255 -4.14 -15.59 -2.29
CA ASP A 255 -5.24 -16.52 -2.02
C ASP A 255 -5.16 -17.06 -0.59
N ASP A 256 -3.97 -17.49 -0.14
CA ASP A 256 -3.79 -18.04 1.21
C ASP A 256 -4.07 -17.00 2.31
N VAL A 257 -3.59 -15.77 2.14
CA VAL A 257 -3.80 -14.69 3.13
C VAL A 257 -5.27 -14.25 3.17
N PHE A 258 -5.96 -14.27 2.02
CA PHE A 258 -7.36 -13.85 1.94
C PHE A 258 -8.34 -14.93 2.41
N GLU A 259 -8.06 -16.20 2.10
CA GLU A 259 -8.92 -17.32 2.47
C GLU A 259 -8.63 -17.85 3.88
N GLN A 260 -7.35 -17.87 4.29
CA GLN A 260 -6.90 -18.44 5.56
C GLN A 260 -6.02 -17.47 6.37
N PRO A 261 -6.50 -16.25 6.67
CA PRO A 261 -5.72 -15.27 7.41
C PRO A 261 -5.26 -15.81 8.77
N ARG A 262 -3.99 -15.60 9.09
CA ARG A 262 -3.29 -16.05 10.31
C ARG A 262 -3.00 -14.93 11.29
N MET A 263 -3.26 -13.67 10.91
CA MET A 263 -3.20 -12.51 11.81
C MET A 263 -4.59 -11.92 12.09
N PRO A 264 -4.99 -11.73 13.37
CA PRO A 264 -6.28 -11.10 13.70
C PRO A 264 -6.50 -9.74 13.05
N TYR A 265 -5.45 -8.94 12.87
CA TYR A 265 -5.55 -7.67 12.15
C TYR A 265 -5.97 -7.86 10.69
N THR A 266 -5.41 -8.83 9.97
CA THR A 266 -5.77 -9.16 8.59
C THR A 266 -7.22 -9.63 8.50
N VAL A 267 -7.67 -10.45 9.46
CA VAL A 267 -9.09 -10.85 9.58
C VAL A 267 -9.99 -9.62 9.70
N GLY A 268 -9.64 -8.69 10.59
CA GLY A 268 -10.40 -7.45 10.78
C GLY A 268 -10.42 -6.56 9.54
N LEU A 269 -9.28 -6.47 8.83
CA LEU A 269 -9.17 -5.71 7.58
C LEU A 269 -10.08 -6.30 6.51
N LEU A 270 -9.99 -7.61 6.26
CA LEU A 270 -10.83 -8.32 5.29
C LEU A 270 -12.32 -8.21 5.65
N GLY A 271 -12.67 -8.32 6.94
CA GLY A 271 -14.04 -8.14 7.43
C GLY A 271 -14.58 -6.72 7.30
N SER A 272 -13.71 -5.72 7.13
CA SER A 272 -14.06 -4.33 6.89
C SER A 272 -14.28 -4.00 5.40
N VAL A 273 -13.92 -4.92 4.48
CA VAL A 273 -14.10 -4.72 3.04
C VAL A 273 -15.55 -5.04 2.63
N PRO A 274 -16.20 -4.20 1.82
CA PRO A 274 -17.53 -4.50 1.29
C PRO A 274 -17.54 -5.80 0.47
N ASN A 275 -18.36 -6.78 0.88
CA ASN A 275 -18.56 -8.03 0.15
C ASN A 275 -20.00 -8.09 -0.43
N PRO A 276 -20.20 -8.47 -1.71
CA PRO A 276 -21.53 -8.72 -2.28
C PRO A 276 -22.44 -9.60 -1.43
N ALA A 277 -21.89 -10.61 -0.76
CA ALA A 277 -22.62 -11.50 0.14
C ALA A 277 -23.12 -10.82 1.44
N SER A 278 -22.59 -9.63 1.75
CA SER A 278 -22.94 -8.79 2.89
C SER A 278 -23.71 -7.52 2.52
N LEU A 279 -24.18 -7.40 1.26
CA LEU A 279 -25.00 -6.26 0.84
C LEU A 279 -26.22 -6.10 1.77
N GLY A 280 -26.38 -4.89 2.33
CA GLY A 280 -27.44 -4.55 3.28
C GLY A 280 -27.12 -4.82 4.76
N LYS A 281 -25.94 -5.37 5.08
CA LYS A 281 -25.44 -5.48 6.47
C LYS A 281 -24.45 -4.35 6.77
N ARG A 282 -24.35 -3.93 8.04
CA ARG A 282 -23.30 -2.99 8.47
C ARG A 282 -21.94 -3.66 8.31
N LEU A 283 -20.95 -2.90 7.83
CA LEU A 283 -19.56 -3.31 7.85
C LEU A 283 -19.11 -3.48 9.30
N THR A 284 -18.17 -4.41 9.54
CA THR A 284 -17.65 -4.70 10.88
C THR A 284 -16.31 -3.98 11.04
N PRO A 285 -16.26 -2.80 11.68
CA PRO A 285 -15.01 -2.06 11.82
C PRO A 285 -14.11 -2.68 12.89
N ILE A 286 -12.80 -2.56 12.70
CA ILE A 286 -11.83 -2.80 13.79
C ILE A 286 -11.92 -1.62 14.77
N LYS A 287 -12.48 -1.84 15.96
CA LYS A 287 -12.57 -0.80 17.01
C LYS A 287 -11.20 -0.28 17.45
N GLY A 288 -11.21 0.91 18.05
CA GLY A 288 -10.02 1.60 18.54
C GLY A 288 -9.28 2.40 17.45
N ALA A 289 -8.18 3.05 17.86
CA ALA A 289 -7.31 3.81 16.96
C ALA A 289 -5.98 3.07 16.74
N PRO A 290 -5.33 3.20 15.57
CA PRO A 290 -3.97 2.71 15.37
C PRO A 290 -3.00 3.24 16.44
N PRO A 291 -1.96 2.47 16.82
CA PRO A 291 -1.01 2.90 17.84
C PRO A 291 -0.21 4.11 17.37
N SER A 292 0.21 4.94 18.32
CA SER A 292 1.22 5.95 18.05
C SER A 292 2.54 5.27 17.74
N LEU A 293 3.19 5.67 16.64
CA LEU A 293 4.52 5.19 16.27
C LEU A 293 5.65 5.79 17.11
N VAL A 294 5.34 6.82 17.91
CA VAL A 294 6.24 7.36 18.95
C VAL A 294 6.19 6.48 20.20
N ASN A 295 4.97 6.12 20.61
CA ASN A 295 4.68 5.38 21.84
C ASN A 295 3.95 4.08 21.51
N LEU A 296 4.69 3.12 20.94
CA LEU A 296 4.16 1.79 20.68
C LEU A 296 3.85 1.06 22.00
N PRO A 297 2.77 0.25 22.05
CA PRO A 297 2.50 -0.57 23.22
C PRO A 297 3.63 -1.58 23.45
N SER A 298 3.80 -2.03 24.68
CA SER A 298 4.70 -3.14 24.98
C SER A 298 4.18 -4.43 24.32
N GLY A 299 5.10 -5.27 23.87
CA GLY A 299 4.77 -6.53 23.22
C GLY A 299 4.22 -6.35 21.80
N CYS A 300 3.13 -7.05 21.49
CA CYS A 300 2.44 -7.03 20.20
C CYS A 300 1.80 -5.65 19.94
N SER A 301 2.20 -5.00 18.85
CA SER A 301 1.66 -3.69 18.44
C SER A 301 0.14 -3.66 18.26
N PHE A 302 -0.49 -4.79 17.89
CA PHE A 302 -1.95 -4.90 17.70
C PHE A 302 -2.71 -5.30 18.97
N SER A 303 -2.03 -5.62 20.08
CA SER A 303 -2.67 -6.09 21.32
C SER A 303 -3.83 -5.22 21.83
N PRO A 304 -3.82 -3.87 21.73
CA PRO A 304 -4.92 -3.05 22.25
C PRO A 304 -6.24 -3.18 21.46
N ARG A 305 -6.18 -3.72 20.24
CA ARG A 305 -7.33 -3.88 19.32
C ARG A 305 -7.63 -5.35 18.99
N CYS A 306 -6.83 -6.27 19.53
CA CYS A 306 -6.90 -7.68 19.18
C CYS A 306 -7.99 -8.41 19.99
N PRO A 307 -8.96 -9.09 19.33
CA PRO A 307 -9.95 -9.89 20.04
C PRO A 307 -9.38 -11.20 20.61
N LEU A 308 -8.18 -11.60 20.19
CA LEU A 308 -7.47 -12.80 20.66
C LEU A 308 -6.27 -12.46 21.56
N VAL A 309 -6.26 -11.27 22.16
CA VAL A 309 -5.17 -10.84 23.05
C VAL A 309 -4.98 -11.82 24.22
N ALA A 310 -3.73 -12.04 24.60
CA ALA A 310 -3.31 -12.89 25.72
C ALA A 310 -2.13 -12.20 26.44
N GLU A 311 -1.78 -12.67 27.64
CA GLU A 311 -0.74 -12.02 28.47
C GLU A 311 0.60 -11.87 27.74
N VAL A 312 1.02 -12.92 27.01
CA VAL A 312 2.25 -12.91 26.20
C VAL A 312 2.28 -11.78 25.16
N CYS A 313 1.10 -11.34 24.67
CA CYS A 313 0.98 -10.24 23.72
C CYS A 313 1.29 -8.87 24.32
N HIS A 314 1.25 -8.71 25.65
CA HIS A 314 1.61 -7.46 26.32
C HIS A 314 3.09 -7.42 26.70
N GLU A 315 3.73 -8.58 26.79
CA GLU A 315 5.13 -8.73 27.19
C GLU A 315 6.10 -8.74 25.99
N TRP A 316 5.77 -9.50 24.94
CA TRP A 316 6.70 -9.80 23.84
C TRP A 316 6.08 -9.47 22.48
N GLU A 317 6.84 -8.76 21.62
CA GLU A 317 6.45 -8.59 20.21
C GLU A 317 6.62 -9.95 19.53
N PRO A 318 5.61 -10.50 18.85
CA PRO A 318 5.74 -11.77 18.16
C PRO A 318 6.82 -11.68 17.08
N GLU A 319 7.57 -12.76 16.88
CA GLU A 319 8.42 -12.90 15.70
C GLU A 319 7.58 -13.24 14.47
N LEU A 320 8.19 -13.16 13.29
CA LEU A 320 7.53 -13.56 12.05
C LEU A 320 7.72 -15.08 11.89
N GLU A 321 6.65 -15.85 12.09
CA GLU A 321 6.65 -17.31 12.07
C GLU A 321 6.02 -17.87 10.79
N GLU A 322 6.44 -19.06 10.35
CA GLU A 322 5.81 -19.78 9.24
C GLU A 322 4.47 -20.40 9.68
N ALA A 323 3.37 -19.91 9.10
CA ALA A 323 2.01 -20.38 9.34
C ALA A 323 1.43 -21.17 8.15
N GLY A 324 2.29 -21.53 7.19
CA GLY A 324 2.01 -22.31 5.99
C GLY A 324 3.14 -22.19 4.96
N PRO A 325 3.10 -22.95 3.85
CA PRO A 325 4.09 -22.84 2.78
C PRO A 325 4.12 -21.41 2.21
N ASN A 326 5.24 -20.71 2.35
CA ASN A 326 5.39 -19.31 1.95
C ASN A 326 4.39 -18.34 2.62
N HIS A 327 3.77 -18.73 3.74
CA HIS A 327 2.84 -17.93 4.51
C HIS A 327 3.40 -17.70 5.90
N THR A 328 3.63 -16.43 6.24
CA THR A 328 4.20 -16.01 7.51
C THR A 328 3.27 -15.06 8.25
N THR A 329 3.33 -15.09 9.57
CA THR A 329 2.49 -14.26 10.44
C THR A 329 3.22 -13.82 11.69
N ARG A 330 2.85 -12.66 12.22
CA ARG A 330 3.39 -12.08 13.45
C ARG A 330 2.33 -12.12 14.55
N CYS A 331 2.02 -13.31 15.06
CA CYS A 331 0.98 -13.49 16.07
C CYS A 331 1.24 -14.69 16.97
N HIS A 332 1.34 -14.48 18.30
CA HIS A 332 1.44 -15.57 19.28
C HIS A 332 0.27 -16.58 19.26
N ARG A 333 -0.84 -16.22 18.61
CA ARG A 333 -2.11 -16.98 18.64
C ARG A 333 -2.56 -17.43 17.25
N TRP A 334 -1.66 -17.43 16.27
CA TRP A 334 -1.99 -17.80 14.89
C TRP A 334 -2.52 -19.24 14.79
N GLU A 335 -1.97 -20.20 15.55
CA GLU A 335 -2.43 -21.60 15.57
C GLU A 335 -3.87 -21.70 16.05
N HIS A 336 -4.23 -20.94 17.10
CA HIS A 336 -5.62 -20.90 17.56
C HIS A 336 -6.53 -20.26 16.53
N LEU A 337 -6.12 -19.14 15.93
CA LEU A 337 -6.89 -18.50 14.86
C LEU A 337 -7.14 -19.47 13.69
N ALA A 338 -6.17 -20.32 13.36
CA ALA A 338 -6.32 -21.34 12.32
C ALA A 338 -7.41 -22.39 12.62
N THR A 339 -7.79 -22.57 13.88
CA THR A 339 -8.88 -23.47 14.30
C THR A 339 -10.25 -22.82 14.39
N VAL A 340 -10.33 -21.49 14.31
CA VAL A 340 -11.59 -20.75 14.46
C VAL A 340 -12.41 -20.86 13.18
N ASP A 341 -13.61 -21.44 13.30
CA ASP A 341 -14.60 -21.38 12.23
C ASP A 341 -15.19 -19.95 12.13
N GLN A 342 -15.12 -19.35 10.95
CA GLN A 342 -15.54 -17.97 10.66
C GLN A 342 -14.81 -16.90 11.51
N PRO A 343 -13.49 -16.70 11.32
CA PRO A 343 -12.68 -15.78 12.13
C PRO A 343 -13.17 -14.33 12.11
N GLN A 344 -13.86 -13.89 11.05
CA GLN A 344 -14.48 -12.57 10.95
C GLN A 344 -15.48 -12.28 12.09
N ARG A 345 -16.06 -13.31 12.70
CA ARG A 345 -16.98 -13.15 13.84
C ARG A 345 -16.29 -12.65 15.10
N LEU A 346 -14.96 -12.77 15.19
CA LEU A 346 -14.18 -12.24 16.32
C LEU A 346 -14.28 -10.72 16.46
N PHE A 347 -14.65 -10.02 15.38
CA PHE A 347 -14.84 -8.58 15.36
C PHE A 347 -16.32 -8.16 15.42
N LEU A 348 -17.26 -9.11 15.45
CA LEU A 348 -18.65 -8.78 15.68
C LEU A 348 -18.83 -8.30 17.11
N HIS A 349 -19.61 -7.24 17.25
CA HIS A 349 -19.93 -6.67 18.55
C HIS A 349 -21.44 -6.70 18.72
N ASP A 350 -21.91 -7.29 19.82
CA ASP A 350 -23.30 -7.16 20.23
C ASP A 350 -23.55 -5.68 20.56
N GLU A 351 -24.25 -4.97 19.69
CA GLU A 351 -24.70 -3.61 19.98
C GLU A 351 -25.75 -3.68 21.11
N ILE A 352 -25.40 -3.26 22.33
CA ILE A 352 -26.39 -2.89 23.34
C ILE A 352 -27.06 -1.61 22.84
N GLY A 353 -28.15 -1.78 22.10
CA GLY A 353 -29.17 -0.77 21.81
C GLY A 353 -28.81 0.27 20.74
N THR A 354 -29.42 0.17 19.57
CA THR A 354 -30.32 1.21 19.03
C THR A 354 -31.02 0.75 17.75
N VAL A 355 -32.32 0.50 17.92
CA VAL A 355 -33.48 0.67 17.03
C VAL A 355 -33.30 0.48 15.51
N GLU A 356 -34.15 -0.43 15.03
CA GLU A 356 -34.66 -0.63 13.68
C GLU A 356 -34.43 0.50 12.67
N ASN A 357 -33.83 0.11 11.54
CA ASN A 357 -34.02 0.66 10.21
C ASN A 357 -34.72 2.05 10.13
N PRO A 358 -33.96 3.16 9.97
CA PRO A 358 -34.53 4.50 9.82
C PRO A 358 -35.51 4.64 8.64
N ALA A 359 -35.47 3.72 7.67
CA ALA A 359 -36.39 3.71 6.54
C ALA A 359 -37.83 3.26 6.91
N VAL A 360 -38.05 2.65 8.08
CA VAL A 360 -39.38 2.21 8.51
C VAL A 360 -40.21 3.38 9.08
N PHE A 361 -39.56 4.42 9.61
CA PHE A 361 -40.26 5.62 10.12
C PHE A 361 -40.77 6.56 9.01
N ALA A 362 -40.29 6.42 7.77
CA ALA A 362 -40.75 7.24 6.64
C ALA A 362 -42.05 6.73 5.99
N ALA A 363 -42.58 5.58 6.41
CA ALA A 363 -43.71 4.92 5.76
C ALA A 363 -44.97 4.76 6.64
N ALA A 364 -45.02 5.33 7.85
CA ALA A 364 -46.17 5.18 8.74
C ALA A 364 -46.70 6.52 9.27
N ARG A 365 -47.88 6.89 8.73
CA ARG A 365 -48.91 7.82 9.25
C ARG A 365 -48.74 9.33 8.97
N PRO A 366 -49.48 9.89 7.98
CA PRO A 366 -49.59 11.33 7.77
C PRO A 366 -50.69 12.03 8.61
N ASP A 367 -51.36 11.35 9.54
CA ASP A 367 -52.49 11.95 10.29
C ASP A 367 -52.66 11.29 11.66
N GLU A 368 -52.05 11.86 12.71
CA GLU A 368 -52.46 11.64 14.11
C GLU A 368 -51.89 12.75 15.00
N SER A 369 -52.78 13.43 15.74
CA SER A 369 -52.50 14.60 16.56
C SER A 369 -51.77 14.25 17.87
N LEU A 370 -50.70 14.99 18.17
CA LEU A 370 -49.94 14.91 19.42
C LEU A 370 -50.75 15.50 20.60
N GLU A 371 -51.18 14.67 21.54
CA GLU A 371 -51.56 15.11 22.89
C GLU A 371 -50.32 15.13 23.80
N VAL A 372 -50.02 16.32 24.33
CA VAL A 372 -48.99 16.53 25.35
C VAL A 372 -49.63 16.32 26.73
N THR A 373 -49.17 15.31 27.47
CA THR A 373 -49.43 15.23 28.91
C THR A 373 -48.16 15.53 29.68
N ALA A 374 -48.25 16.55 30.54
CA ALA A 374 -47.21 17.00 31.45
C ALA A 374 -47.23 16.20 32.75
N ALA A 375 -46.05 15.99 33.34
CA ALA A 375 -45.91 15.73 34.78
C ALA A 375 -44.64 16.43 35.33
N HIS A 376 -44.88 17.38 36.24
CA HIS A 376 -43.94 18.03 37.18
C HIS A 376 -43.16 16.99 38.03
N GLY A 377 -42.06 17.26 38.73
CA GLY A 377 -41.33 18.43 39.25
C GLY A 377 -40.02 17.87 39.89
N SER A 378 -39.04 18.57 40.46
CA SER A 378 -38.97 19.88 41.10
C SER A 378 -37.47 20.24 41.22
N LEU A 379 -37.16 21.53 41.17
CA LEU A 379 -35.84 22.11 41.41
C LEU A 379 -35.42 21.98 42.88
N VAL A 380 -34.14 21.72 43.13
CA VAL A 380 -33.48 22.02 44.40
C VAL A 380 -32.53 23.18 44.14
N THR A 381 -32.74 24.25 44.91
CA THR A 381 -31.99 25.50 44.95
C THR A 381 -30.79 25.38 45.89
N ASP A 382 -29.61 25.79 45.43
CA ASP A 382 -28.47 26.12 46.29
C ASP A 382 -28.48 27.65 46.56
N GLU A 383 -28.59 28.02 47.83
CA GLU A 383 -28.31 29.37 48.33
C GLU A 383 -27.26 29.29 49.44
N GLU A 384 -26.23 30.13 49.26
CA GLU A 384 -25.41 30.83 50.26
C GLU A 384 -24.38 30.10 51.14
N ALA A 385 -23.09 30.45 50.97
CA ALA A 385 -22.41 31.50 51.77
C ALA A 385 -20.91 31.22 51.99
N LYS A 386 -20.03 32.01 51.35
CA LYS A 386 -19.04 32.94 51.95
C LYS A 386 -17.85 33.23 51.05
#